data_AF-A0A1Q6R4C3-F1
#
_entry.id   AF-A0A1Q6R4C3-F1
#
_cell.length_a   1.000
_cell.length_b   1.000
_cell.length_c   1.000
_cell.angle_alpha   90.00
_cell.angle_beta   90.00
_cell.angle_gamma   90.00
#
_symmetry.space_group_name_H-M   'P 1'
#
loop_
_entity.id
_entity.type
_entity.pdbx_description
1 polymer ?
#
loop_
_entity_poly.entity_id
_entity_poly.type
_entity_poly.pdbx_seq_one_letter_code
_entity_poly.pdbx_strand_id
1 'polypeptide(L)'
;MKFSGKCPACGEQLRLARLTCPGCKAEFPTDEPLSPYEQLTEEQARFLREFLVCAGSMKDVQKRMGISYPTARKRLNELLLALGLFDEDEMDERKEVENKEEVTMGIFKNTNPNSMKASDIIREKLYENGGRATIYSVTAKPYIIRAANDGRTFLCNELPVPASQTYTYDVFDVIVELLLSQDGTARKGNGRNYPLGEGDCTLDTVVGAIGKNYFGATEGKYVFDPVFVLASVLDWAGIAHNERGYLRLTAEYLTKVQR
;
A
#
# COMPACT_ATOMS: atom_id res chain seq x y z
N MET A 1 -32.60 5.19 25.34
CA MET A 1 -32.68 4.29 24.18
C MET A 1 -32.34 5.09 22.94
N LYS A 2 -31.26 4.76 22.24
CA LYS A 2 -30.98 5.33 20.92
C LYS A 2 -31.73 4.46 19.91
N PHE A 3 -32.74 5.03 19.26
CA PHE A 3 -33.47 4.35 18.19
C PHE A 3 -32.65 4.47 16.90
N SER A 4 -32.40 3.36 16.21
CA SER A 4 -31.61 3.28 14.98
C SER A 4 -32.42 3.62 13.72
N GLY A 5 -33.37 4.56 13.85
CA GLY A 5 -34.29 4.93 12.78
C GLY A 5 -35.30 3.84 12.36
N LYS A 6 -35.30 2.66 12.99
CA LYS A 6 -36.21 1.53 12.67
C LYS A 6 -37.23 1.25 13.76
N CYS A 7 -38.42 0.83 13.34
CA CYS A 7 -39.50 0.42 14.22
C CYS A 7 -39.13 -0.88 14.95
N PRO A 8 -39.13 -0.92 16.29
CA PRO A 8 -38.80 -2.14 17.05
C PRO A 8 -39.84 -3.25 16.89
N ALA A 9 -41.03 -2.97 16.36
CA ALA A 9 -42.09 -3.94 16.16
C ALA A 9 -42.06 -4.61 14.78
N CYS A 10 -41.85 -3.85 13.71
CA CYS A 10 -41.91 -4.36 12.32
C CYS A 10 -40.61 -4.18 11.52
N GLY A 11 -39.63 -3.43 12.02
CA GLY A 11 -38.38 -3.15 11.33
C GLY A 11 -38.45 -2.08 10.23
N GLU A 12 -39.63 -1.51 9.95
CA GLU A 12 -39.79 -0.41 8.98
C GLU A 12 -39.15 0.90 9.45
N GLN A 13 -38.87 1.80 8.50
CA GLN A 13 -38.24 3.09 8.79
C GLN A 13 -39.21 4.02 9.54
N LEU A 14 -38.78 4.57 10.67
CA LEU A 14 -39.52 5.58 11.41
C LEU A 14 -39.49 6.91 10.66
N ARG A 15 -40.56 7.69 10.81
CA ARG A 15 -40.72 9.03 10.22
C ARG A 15 -40.95 10.05 11.33
N LEU A 16 -40.50 11.27 11.09
CA LEU A 16 -40.75 12.41 11.95
C LEU A 16 -42.24 12.79 11.81
N ALA A 17 -43.02 12.53 12.85
CA ALA A 17 -44.48 12.74 12.83
C ALA A 17 -44.91 14.09 13.45
N ARG A 18 -44.11 14.64 14.37
CA ARG A 18 -44.46 15.85 15.13
C ARG A 18 -43.25 16.56 15.70
N LEU A 19 -43.25 17.90 15.57
CA LEU A 19 -42.31 18.79 16.25
C LEU A 19 -43.04 19.58 17.33
N THR A 20 -42.44 19.70 18.52
CA THR A 20 -43.01 20.46 19.63
C THR A 20 -42.03 21.54 20.08
N CYS A 21 -42.48 22.79 20.12
CA CYS A 21 -41.66 23.89 20.64
C CYS A 21 -41.75 23.93 22.18
N PRO A 22 -40.65 23.76 22.92
CA PRO A 22 -40.69 23.78 24.39
C PRO A 22 -41.01 25.17 24.97
N GLY A 23 -40.78 26.25 24.20
CA GLY A 23 -41.04 27.62 24.66
C GLY A 23 -42.52 28.01 24.62
N CYS A 24 -43.21 27.78 23.50
CA CYS A 24 -44.61 28.17 23.32
C CYS A 24 -45.59 26.99 23.34
N LYS A 25 -45.11 25.75 23.44
CA LYS A 25 -45.89 24.50 23.41
C LYS A 25 -46.69 24.26 22.12
N ALA A 26 -46.41 25.01 21.05
CA ALA A 26 -47.00 24.75 19.75
C ALA A 26 -46.55 23.38 19.22
N GLU A 27 -47.50 22.64 18.64
CA GLU A 27 -47.26 21.36 17.98
C GLU A 27 -47.42 21.53 16.47
N PHE A 28 -46.45 20.99 15.72
CA PHE A 28 -46.42 21.05 14.26
C PHE A 28 -46.39 19.60 13.74
N PRO A 29 -47.49 19.08 13.19
CA PRO A 29 -47.50 17.78 12.55
C PRO A 29 -46.64 17.82 11.28
N THR A 30 -45.91 16.73 11.03
CA THR A 30 -45.04 16.56 9.87
C THR A 30 -45.07 15.09 9.44
N ASP A 31 -44.63 14.81 8.21
CA ASP A 31 -44.45 13.45 7.69
C ASP A 31 -43.14 13.37 6.92
N GLU A 32 -42.05 13.74 7.59
CA GLU A 32 -40.71 13.77 7.00
C GLU A 32 -39.91 12.50 7.35
N PRO A 33 -39.04 12.01 6.45
CA PRO A 33 -38.10 10.97 6.82
C PRO A 33 -37.11 11.49 7.88
N LEU A 34 -36.64 10.60 8.75
CA LEU A 34 -35.54 10.93 9.67
C LEU A 34 -34.29 11.31 8.89
N SER A 35 -33.49 12.23 9.43
CA SER A 35 -32.23 12.62 8.80
C SER A 35 -31.26 11.43 8.69
N PRO A 36 -30.35 11.39 7.71
CA PRO A 36 -29.37 10.30 7.58
C PRO A 36 -28.54 10.08 8.86
N TYR A 37 -28.29 11.15 9.62
CA TYR A 37 -27.58 11.11 10.91
C TYR A 37 -28.32 10.32 11.98
N GLU A 38 -29.65 10.35 11.99
CA GLU A 38 -30.51 9.61 12.93
C GLU A 38 -30.67 8.14 12.53
N GLN A 39 -30.29 7.80 11.30
CA GLN A 39 -30.33 6.43 10.77
C GLN A 39 -28.99 5.69 10.92
N LEU A 40 -27.94 6.39 11.35
CA LEU A 40 -26.62 5.77 11.56
C LEU A 40 -26.69 4.65 12.59
N THR A 41 -26.01 3.54 12.29
CA THR A 41 -25.76 2.46 13.25
C THR A 41 -24.94 2.97 14.43
N GLU A 42 -24.98 2.25 15.56
CA GLU A 42 -24.19 2.62 16.73
C GLU A 42 -22.69 2.68 16.42
N GLU A 43 -22.20 1.77 15.57
CA GLU A 43 -20.81 1.74 15.14
C GLU A 43 -20.44 2.94 14.27
N GLN A 44 -21.26 3.28 13.28
CA GLN A 44 -21.06 4.46 12.43
C GLN A 44 -21.12 5.75 13.24
N ALA A 45 -22.11 5.88 14.14
CA ALA A 45 -22.22 7.04 15.01
C ALA A 45 -21.03 7.14 15.98
N ARG A 46 -20.50 6.01 16.47
CA ARG A 46 -19.27 5.98 17.28
C ARG A 46 -18.08 6.44 16.45
N PHE A 47 -17.91 5.90 15.25
CA PHE A 47 -16.81 6.28 14.37
C PHE A 47 -16.86 7.78 14.02
N LEU A 48 -18.04 8.32 13.66
CA LEU A 48 -18.23 9.74 13.38
C LEU A 48 -17.82 10.61 14.57
N ARG A 49 -18.20 10.24 15.80
CA ARG A 49 -17.79 10.98 17.00
C ARG A 49 -16.28 10.99 17.17
N GLU A 50 -15.63 9.83 17.07
CA GLU A 50 -14.16 9.77 17.22
C GLU A 50 -13.45 10.53 16.11
N PHE A 51 -13.96 10.44 14.87
CA PHE A 51 -13.43 11.19 13.74
C PHE A 51 -13.48 12.71 13.96
N LEU A 52 -14.62 13.23 14.46
CA LEU A 52 -14.76 14.65 14.78
C LEU A 52 -13.89 15.08 15.97
N VAL A 53 -13.74 14.25 17.01
CA VAL A 53 -12.84 14.55 18.13
C VAL A 53 -11.38 14.60 17.67
N CYS A 54 -11.02 13.79 16.69
CA CYS A 54 -9.71 13.82 16.04
C CYS A 54 -9.60 14.93 14.97
N ALA A 55 -10.55 15.86 14.87
CA ALA A 55 -10.59 16.93 13.88
C ALA A 55 -10.41 16.44 12.43
N GLY A 56 -10.89 15.22 12.13
CA GLY A 56 -10.75 14.57 10.84
C GLY A 56 -9.39 13.90 10.57
N SER A 57 -8.47 13.89 11.54
CA SER A 57 -7.18 13.21 11.41
C SER A 57 -7.32 11.70 11.48
N MET A 58 -7.16 11.03 10.33
CA MET A 58 -7.22 9.57 10.24
C MET A 58 -6.15 8.88 11.11
N LYS A 59 -4.96 9.49 11.23
CA LYS A 59 -3.87 8.93 12.06
C LYS A 59 -4.26 8.88 13.54
N ASP A 60 -4.91 9.93 14.02
CA ASP A 60 -5.33 10.01 15.42
C ASP A 60 -6.52 9.08 15.69
N VAL A 61 -7.42 8.93 14.72
CA VAL A 61 -8.52 7.96 14.78
C VAL A 61 -8.00 6.52 14.86
N GLN A 62 -7.01 6.16 14.05
CA GLN A 62 -6.36 4.84 14.12
C GLN A 62 -5.82 4.56 15.52
N LYS A 63 -5.05 5.51 16.07
CA LYS A 63 -4.42 5.38 17.38
C LYS A 63 -5.46 5.26 18.49
N ARG A 64 -6.51 6.09 18.43
CA ARG A 64 -7.55 6.13 19.45
C ARG A 64 -8.47 4.91 19.41
N MET A 65 -8.85 4.46 18.21
CA MET A 65 -9.74 3.32 18.04
C MET A 65 -8.99 1.97 18.00
N GLY A 66 -7.66 1.98 17.98
CA GLY A 66 -6.84 0.77 17.93
C GLY A 66 -7.01 -0.02 16.63
N ILE A 67 -7.27 0.65 15.51
CA ILE A 67 -7.54 0.02 14.21
C ILE A 67 -6.47 0.40 13.17
N SER A 68 -6.25 -0.49 12.20
CA SER A 68 -5.36 -0.22 11.08
C SER A 68 -5.93 0.87 10.16
N TYR A 69 -5.06 1.53 9.39
CA TYR A 69 -5.47 2.59 8.46
C TYR A 69 -6.51 2.09 7.43
N PRO A 70 -6.36 0.89 6.82
CA PRO A 70 -7.37 0.35 5.92
C PRO A 70 -8.74 0.17 6.59
N THR A 71 -8.75 -0.30 7.84
CA THR A 71 -10.00 -0.48 8.59
C THR A 71 -10.65 0.86 8.95
N ALA A 72 -9.86 1.85 9.36
CA ALA A 72 -10.37 3.20 9.62
C ALA A 72 -10.97 3.83 8.36
N ARG A 73 -10.28 3.69 7.22
CA ARG A 73 -10.74 4.24 5.93
C ARG A 73 -12.00 3.53 5.43
N LYS A 74 -12.07 2.20 5.56
CA LYS A 74 -13.28 1.43 5.24
C LYS A 74 -14.48 1.95 6.04
N ARG A 75 -14.32 2.18 7.35
CA ARG A 75 -15.38 2.74 8.20
C ARG A 75 -15.78 4.16 7.83
N LEU A 76 -14.82 5.00 7.41
CA LEU A 76 -15.12 6.34 6.90
C LEU A 76 -15.95 6.27 5.62
N ASN A 77 -15.56 5.41 4.69
CA ASN A 77 -16.28 5.22 3.44
C ASN A 77 -17.70 4.68 3.66
N GLU A 78 -17.87 3.68 4.52
CA GLU A 78 -19.19 3.16 4.94
C GLU A 78 -20.06 4.24 5.59
N LEU A 79 -19.45 5.16 6.36
CA LEU A 79 -20.15 6.28 6.98
C LEU A 79 -20.58 7.32 5.93
N LEU A 80 -19.73 7.61 4.93
CA LEU A 80 -20.03 8.56 3.87
C LEU A 80 -21.21 8.11 2.99
N LEU A 81 -21.25 6.81 2.64
CA LEU A 81 -22.41 6.20 1.95
C LEU A 81 -23.67 6.28 2.80
N ALA A 82 -23.57 5.94 4.09
CA ALA A 82 -24.73 5.97 4.99
C ALA A 82 -25.30 7.38 5.21
N LEU A 83 -24.48 8.41 5.05
CA LEU A 83 -24.91 9.80 5.12
C LEU A 83 -25.45 10.34 3.78
N GLY A 84 -25.35 9.57 2.69
CA GLY A 84 -25.72 10.02 1.34
C GLY A 84 -24.87 11.19 0.85
N LEU A 85 -23.62 11.28 1.32
CA LEU A 85 -22.68 12.32 0.90
C LEU A 85 -21.89 11.92 -0.35
N PHE A 86 -21.88 10.62 -0.64
CA PHE A 86 -21.27 10.01 -1.81
C PHE A 86 -22.11 8.80 -2.21
N ASP A 87 -22.17 8.53 -3.51
CA ASP A 87 -22.80 7.32 -4.05
C ASP A 87 -21.75 6.21 -4.28
N GLU A 88 -22.20 4.98 -4.56
CA GLU A 88 -21.29 3.83 -4.76
C GLU A 88 -20.32 4.07 -5.92
N ASP A 89 -20.81 4.66 -7.03
CA ASP A 89 -20.01 5.03 -8.20
C ASP A 89 -18.95 6.08 -7.86
N GLU A 90 -19.32 7.13 -7.13
CA GLU A 90 -18.38 8.18 -6.68
C GLU A 90 -17.36 7.64 -5.68
N MET A 91 -17.74 6.64 -4.87
CA MET A 91 -16.80 5.96 -3.99
C MET A 91 -15.82 5.06 -4.74
N ASP A 92 -16.25 4.42 -5.82
CA ASP A 92 -15.36 3.62 -6.67
C ASP A 92 -14.39 4.51 -7.44
N GLU A 93 -14.85 5.66 -7.96
CA GLU A 93 -13.97 6.69 -8.52
C GLU A 93 -12.98 7.24 -7.48
N ARG A 94 -13.42 7.48 -6.23
CA ARG A 94 -12.51 7.90 -5.15
C ARG A 94 -11.50 6.81 -4.76
N LYS A 95 -11.87 5.53 -4.79
CA LYS A 95 -10.88 4.44 -4.60
C LYS A 95 -9.84 4.43 -5.73
N GLU A 96 -10.21 4.83 -6.94
CA GLU A 96 -9.29 4.96 -8.08
C GLU A 96 -8.40 6.22 -8.00
N VAL A 97 -8.96 7.36 -7.58
CA VAL A 97 -8.27 8.66 -7.42
C VAL A 97 -7.38 8.69 -6.15
N GLU A 98 -7.78 8.08 -5.04
CA GLU A 98 -6.95 7.96 -3.82
C GLU A 98 -5.79 6.94 -4.00
N ASN A 99 -5.83 6.11 -5.04
CA ASN A 99 -4.68 5.35 -5.50
C ASN A 99 -3.77 6.15 -6.46
N LYS A 100 -4.10 7.41 -6.76
CA LYS A 100 -3.36 8.37 -7.59
C LYS A 100 -2.85 9.61 -6.83
N GLU A 101 -3.48 10.06 -5.75
CA GLU A 101 -3.07 11.23 -4.94
C GLU A 101 -2.39 10.80 -3.62
N GLU A 102 -1.25 11.27 -3.14
CA GLU A 102 -0.16 12.12 -3.63
C GLU A 102 1.05 11.72 -2.76
N VAL A 103 2.13 11.26 -3.36
CA VAL A 103 3.45 11.38 -2.72
C VAL A 103 3.78 12.87 -2.78
N THR A 104 3.71 13.59 -1.67
CA THR A 104 4.08 15.02 -1.64
C THR A 104 5.51 15.19 -2.18
N MET A 105 5.62 15.78 -3.37
CA MET A 105 6.86 16.12 -4.06
C MET A 105 7.79 17.05 -3.25
N GLY A 106 7.35 17.55 -2.09
CA GLY A 106 8.13 18.39 -1.18
C GLY A 106 9.20 17.68 -0.34
N ILE A 107 9.17 16.34 -0.22
CA ILE A 107 10.15 15.59 0.60
C ILE A 107 11.48 15.36 -0.15
N PHE A 108 11.53 15.54 -1.47
CA PHE A 108 12.61 15.01 -2.32
C PHE A 108 13.61 16.04 -2.82
N LYS A 109 13.94 17.06 -2.02
CA LYS A 109 14.92 18.10 -2.41
C LYS A 109 16.39 17.65 -2.37
N ASN A 110 16.68 16.35 -2.29
CA ASN A 110 18.05 15.86 -2.23
C ASN A 110 18.24 14.57 -3.05
N THR A 111 17.79 14.57 -4.31
CA THR A 111 18.18 13.56 -5.30
C THR A 111 19.48 13.97 -5.96
N ASN A 112 20.40 13.03 -6.12
CA ASN A 112 21.58 13.19 -6.96
C ASN A 112 21.22 12.60 -8.32
N PRO A 113 20.89 13.43 -9.34
CA PRO A 113 20.46 12.96 -10.66
C PRO A 113 21.53 12.16 -11.42
N ASN A 114 22.75 12.07 -10.88
CA ASN A 114 23.84 11.25 -11.41
C ASN A 114 24.15 10.01 -10.55
N SER A 115 23.26 9.62 -9.63
CA SER A 115 23.50 8.41 -8.85
C SER A 115 23.52 7.16 -9.74
N MET A 116 24.54 6.34 -9.55
CA MET A 116 24.69 5.05 -10.23
C MET A 116 24.08 3.90 -9.43
N LYS A 117 23.51 4.17 -8.25
CA LYS A 117 22.88 3.14 -7.42
C LYS A 117 21.55 2.70 -7.99
N ALA A 118 21.29 1.40 -7.92
CA ALA A 118 20.04 0.82 -8.40
C ALA A 118 18.84 1.33 -7.59
N SER A 119 19.04 1.48 -6.27
CA SER A 119 18.05 2.03 -5.36
C SER A 119 17.57 3.43 -5.77
N ASP A 120 18.51 4.32 -6.08
CA ASP A 120 18.23 5.70 -6.50
C ASP A 120 17.53 5.74 -7.86
N ILE A 121 18.03 4.99 -8.85
CA ILE A 121 17.47 4.93 -10.21
C ILE A 121 16.01 4.43 -10.18
N ILE A 122 15.74 3.35 -9.45
CA ILE A 122 14.39 2.79 -9.35
C ILE A 122 13.45 3.76 -8.65
N ARG A 123 13.91 4.36 -7.55
CA ARG A 123 13.12 5.33 -6.79
C ARG A 123 12.77 6.55 -7.65
N GLU A 124 13.75 7.13 -8.34
CA GLU A 124 13.55 8.29 -9.21
C GLU A 124 12.58 7.95 -10.35
N LYS A 125 12.79 6.83 -11.04
CA LYS A 125 11.89 6.37 -12.10
C LYS A 125 10.47 6.15 -11.59
N LEU A 126 10.30 5.63 -10.38
CA LEU A 126 8.97 5.43 -9.79
C LEU A 126 8.30 6.79 -9.48
N TYR A 127 9.06 7.78 -9.02
CA TYR A 127 8.54 9.13 -8.81
C TYR A 127 8.23 9.88 -10.10
N GLU A 128 9.02 9.72 -11.16
CA GLU A 128 8.69 10.23 -12.50
C GLU A 128 7.36 9.67 -13.02
N ASN A 129 6.98 8.48 -12.57
CA ASN A 129 5.67 7.85 -12.83
C ASN A 129 4.60 8.23 -11.78
N GLY A 130 4.77 9.35 -11.07
CA GLY A 130 3.82 9.81 -10.05
C GLY A 130 3.80 8.93 -8.78
N GLY A 131 4.86 8.18 -8.50
CA GLY A 131 4.96 7.29 -7.36
C GLY A 131 4.23 5.96 -7.52
N ARG A 132 3.79 5.60 -8.73
CA ARG A 132 3.10 4.34 -9.02
C ARG A 132 3.43 3.83 -10.42
N ALA A 133 3.75 2.54 -10.53
CA ALA A 133 3.99 1.92 -11.83
C ALA A 133 3.38 0.52 -11.90
N THR A 134 2.95 0.14 -13.11
CA THR A 134 2.62 -1.26 -13.43
C THR A 134 3.82 -1.86 -14.14
N ILE A 135 4.36 -2.94 -13.58
CA ILE A 135 5.50 -3.69 -14.13
C ILE A 135 5.05 -5.10 -14.52
N TYR A 136 5.78 -5.74 -15.42
CA TYR A 136 5.39 -7.05 -15.94
C TYR A 136 6.49 -8.08 -15.67
N SER A 137 6.07 -9.29 -15.29
CA SER A 137 6.98 -10.43 -15.21
C SER A 137 7.40 -10.91 -16.60
N VAL A 138 8.39 -11.81 -16.64
CA VAL A 138 8.78 -12.54 -17.87
C VAL A 138 7.64 -13.32 -18.53
N THR A 139 6.59 -13.62 -17.78
CA THR A 139 5.38 -14.31 -18.26
C THR A 139 4.22 -13.33 -18.49
N ALA A 140 4.50 -12.03 -18.61
CA ALA A 140 3.53 -10.95 -18.77
C ALA A 140 2.50 -10.80 -17.62
N LYS A 141 2.79 -11.32 -16.43
CA LYS A 141 1.93 -11.10 -15.25
C LYS A 141 2.17 -9.68 -14.72
N PRO A 142 1.13 -8.84 -14.55
CA PRO A 142 1.29 -7.49 -14.02
C PRO A 142 1.50 -7.50 -12.50
N TYR A 143 2.32 -6.56 -12.02
CA TYR A 143 2.45 -6.18 -10.62
C TYR A 143 2.37 -4.66 -10.50
N ILE A 144 1.77 -4.17 -9.42
CA ILE A 144 1.70 -2.74 -9.14
C ILE A 144 2.71 -2.43 -8.03
N ILE A 145 3.65 -1.54 -8.32
CA ILE A 145 4.57 -0.98 -7.34
C ILE A 145 4.19 0.46 -7.02
N ARG A 146 4.33 0.85 -5.76
CA ARG A 146 4.00 2.19 -5.26
C ARG A 146 5.09 2.68 -4.35
N ALA A 147 5.44 3.96 -4.44
CA ALA A 147 6.32 4.57 -3.47
C ALA A 147 5.56 4.84 -2.16
N ALA A 148 6.24 4.69 -1.03
CA ALA A 148 5.73 5.14 0.26
C ALA A 148 6.10 6.61 0.51
N ASN A 149 5.47 7.20 1.53
CA ASN A 149 5.64 8.61 1.89
C ASN A 149 6.92 8.90 2.71
N ASP A 150 7.76 7.91 2.96
CA ASP A 150 9.01 8.04 3.74
C ASP A 150 10.25 8.31 2.86
N GLY A 151 10.09 8.24 1.54
CA GLY A 151 11.16 8.44 0.57
C GLY A 151 12.20 7.32 0.46
N ARG A 152 11.98 6.22 1.18
CA ARG A 152 12.94 5.10 1.29
C ARG A 152 12.32 3.76 0.96
N THR A 153 11.01 3.61 1.09
CA THR A 153 10.32 2.35 0.91
C THR A 153 9.39 2.37 -0.30
N PHE A 154 9.13 1.16 -0.80
CA PHE A 154 8.14 0.90 -1.84
C PHE A 154 7.24 -0.27 -1.43
N LEU A 155 6.07 -0.34 -2.05
CA LEU A 155 4.97 -1.22 -1.71
C LEU A 155 4.56 -2.01 -2.95
N CYS A 156 4.28 -3.29 -2.76
CA CYS A 156 3.67 -4.18 -3.73
C CYS A 156 2.90 -5.24 -2.96
N ASN A 157 1.63 -5.48 -3.30
CA ASN A 157 0.75 -6.35 -2.51
C ASN A 157 1.17 -7.83 -2.59
N GLU A 158 1.91 -8.19 -3.62
CA GLU A 158 2.37 -9.55 -3.88
C GLU A 158 3.70 -9.86 -3.19
N LEU A 159 4.42 -8.85 -2.69
CA LEU A 159 5.71 -9.07 -2.03
C LEU A 159 5.52 -9.76 -0.67
N PRO A 160 6.22 -10.87 -0.41
CA PRO A 160 6.18 -11.53 0.89
C PRO A 160 6.99 -10.73 1.91
N VAL A 161 6.35 -10.23 2.97
CA VAL A 161 7.02 -9.54 4.07
C VAL A 161 6.42 -9.95 5.42
N PRO A 162 7.23 -10.03 6.49
CA PRO A 162 6.72 -10.04 7.85
C PRO A 162 5.84 -8.81 8.10
N ALA A 163 4.78 -8.94 8.90
CA ALA A 163 3.82 -7.85 9.18
C ALA A 163 4.45 -6.56 9.75
N SER A 164 5.70 -6.62 10.22
CA SER A 164 6.45 -5.51 10.81
C SER A 164 7.54 -4.91 9.91
N GLN A 165 7.67 -5.33 8.65
CA GLN A 165 8.76 -4.89 7.78
C GLN A 165 8.27 -4.49 6.38
N THR A 166 8.90 -3.46 5.82
CA THR A 166 8.68 -2.99 4.45
C THR A 166 9.97 -3.10 3.65
N TYR A 167 9.85 -3.16 2.32
CA TYR A 167 11.02 -3.13 1.45
C TYR A 167 11.52 -1.70 1.27
N THR A 168 12.80 -1.47 1.55
CA THR A 168 13.52 -0.27 1.10
C THR A 168 14.07 -0.48 -0.29
N TYR A 169 14.38 0.61 -1.00
CA TYR A 169 15.03 0.52 -2.31
C TYR A 169 16.43 -0.11 -2.26
N ASP A 170 17.08 -0.15 -1.10
CA ASP A 170 18.43 -0.71 -0.92
C ASP A 170 18.50 -2.21 -1.27
N VAL A 171 17.37 -2.92 -1.25
CA VAL A 171 17.30 -4.32 -1.73
C VAL A 171 17.80 -4.46 -3.17
N PHE A 172 17.61 -3.45 -4.01
CA PHE A 172 18.08 -3.48 -5.39
C PHE A 172 19.59 -3.29 -5.51
N ASP A 173 20.19 -2.53 -4.60
CA ASP A 173 21.65 -2.38 -4.53
C ASP A 173 22.28 -3.74 -4.19
N VAL A 174 21.72 -4.47 -3.21
CA VAL A 174 22.17 -5.83 -2.86
C VAL A 174 22.12 -6.78 -4.06
N ILE A 175 21.06 -6.72 -4.87
CA ILE A 175 20.95 -7.56 -6.07
C ILE A 175 22.00 -7.17 -7.11
N VAL A 176 22.19 -5.88 -7.35
CA VAL A 176 23.16 -5.39 -8.34
C VAL A 176 24.60 -5.67 -7.91
N GLU A 177 24.94 -5.53 -6.63
CA GLU A 177 26.24 -5.90 -6.08
C GLU A 177 26.54 -7.39 -6.31
N LEU A 178 25.57 -8.27 -6.08
CA LEU A 178 25.69 -9.69 -6.41
C LEU A 178 25.94 -9.90 -7.91
N LEU A 179 25.15 -9.27 -8.77
CA LEU A 179 25.29 -9.41 -10.22
C LEU A 179 26.69 -8.95 -10.67
N LEU A 180 27.16 -7.80 -10.19
CA LEU A 180 28.49 -7.28 -10.50
C LEU A 180 29.60 -8.24 -10.04
N SER A 181 29.44 -8.88 -8.88
CA SER A 181 30.40 -9.88 -8.38
C SER A 181 30.49 -11.15 -9.23
N GLN A 182 29.50 -11.38 -10.11
CA GLN A 182 29.36 -12.56 -10.96
C GLN A 182 29.31 -12.19 -12.45
N ASP A 183 30.19 -11.27 -12.86
CA ASP A 183 30.34 -10.83 -14.26
C ASP A 183 29.01 -10.35 -14.89
N GLY A 184 28.17 -9.73 -14.07
CA GLY A 184 26.88 -9.15 -14.45
C GLY A 184 25.71 -10.13 -14.53
N THR A 185 25.86 -11.40 -14.13
CA THR A 185 24.78 -12.40 -14.21
C THR A 185 24.68 -13.25 -12.94
N ALA A 186 23.47 -13.51 -12.44
CA ALA A 186 23.26 -14.41 -11.31
C ALA A 186 21.96 -15.21 -11.46
N ARG A 187 21.95 -16.44 -10.91
CA ARG A 187 20.73 -17.27 -10.83
C ARG A 187 19.76 -16.65 -9.84
N LYS A 188 18.45 -16.69 -10.14
CA LYS A 188 17.41 -16.17 -9.23
C LYS A 188 17.33 -16.94 -7.91
N GLY A 189 17.52 -18.26 -7.99
CA GLY A 189 17.39 -19.18 -6.87
C GLY A 189 15.93 -19.45 -6.46
N ASN A 190 15.75 -20.21 -5.38
CA ASN A 190 14.46 -20.63 -4.84
C ASN A 190 14.51 -20.78 -3.31
N GLY A 191 14.21 -19.69 -2.59
CA GLY A 191 14.17 -19.67 -1.12
C GLY A 191 12.92 -20.33 -0.51
N ARG A 192 11.90 -20.65 -1.33
CA ARG A 192 10.68 -21.33 -0.88
C ARG A 192 10.92 -22.81 -0.59
N ASN A 193 11.79 -23.43 -1.39
CA ASN A 193 12.03 -24.88 -1.34
C ASN A 193 13.37 -25.27 -0.72
N TYR A 194 14.31 -24.32 -0.61
CA TYR A 194 15.64 -24.58 -0.06
C TYR A 194 15.96 -23.59 1.06
N PRO A 195 16.50 -24.05 2.20
CA PRO A 195 17.00 -23.14 3.24
C PRO A 195 18.21 -22.36 2.74
N LEU A 196 18.43 -21.18 3.32
CA LEU A 196 19.54 -20.30 2.96
C LEU A 196 20.88 -21.02 3.11
N GLY A 197 21.72 -20.97 2.08
CA GLY A 197 23.02 -21.63 2.02
C GLY A 197 22.99 -23.02 1.38
N GLU A 198 21.81 -23.55 1.03
CA GLU A 198 21.66 -24.89 0.46
C GLU A 198 20.92 -24.88 -0.88
N GLY A 199 21.15 -25.90 -1.70
CA GLY A 199 20.42 -26.13 -2.96
C GLY A 199 20.38 -24.91 -3.89
N ASP A 200 19.17 -24.48 -4.26
CA ASP A 200 18.97 -23.28 -5.09
C ASP A 200 18.81 -21.99 -4.26
N CYS A 201 19.18 -21.98 -2.97
CA CYS A 201 19.15 -20.79 -2.09
C CYS A 201 20.54 -20.47 -1.53
N THR A 202 21.59 -20.72 -2.32
CA THR A 202 22.98 -20.42 -1.98
C THR A 202 23.30 -18.92 -2.15
N LEU A 203 24.39 -18.44 -1.55
CA LEU A 203 24.74 -17.01 -1.50
C LEU A 203 25.07 -16.39 -2.87
N ASP A 204 25.39 -17.21 -3.87
CA ASP A 204 25.55 -16.81 -5.28
C ASP A 204 24.21 -16.64 -6.02
N THR A 205 23.08 -16.95 -5.38
CA THR A 205 21.74 -16.70 -5.96
C THR A 205 21.15 -15.38 -5.47
N VAL A 206 20.28 -14.78 -6.29
CA VAL A 206 19.60 -13.52 -5.96
C VAL A 206 18.81 -13.65 -4.67
N VAL A 207 18.02 -14.72 -4.50
CA VAL A 207 17.25 -14.95 -3.27
C VAL A 207 18.17 -15.16 -2.06
N GLY A 208 19.29 -15.87 -2.22
CA GLY A 208 20.25 -16.11 -1.14
C GLY A 208 20.94 -14.83 -0.70
N ALA A 209 21.38 -13.99 -1.64
CA ALA A 209 21.97 -12.69 -1.34
C ALA A 209 20.97 -11.75 -0.65
N ILE A 210 19.71 -11.71 -1.09
CA ILE A 210 18.65 -10.95 -0.39
C ILE A 210 18.45 -11.48 1.03
N GLY A 211 18.33 -12.81 1.19
CA GLY A 211 18.16 -13.44 2.50
C GLY A 211 19.30 -13.09 3.47
N LYS A 212 20.55 -13.23 3.03
CA LYS A 212 21.74 -12.99 3.84
C LYS A 212 22.03 -11.51 4.06
N ASN A 213 22.11 -10.74 2.98
CA ASN A 213 22.69 -9.39 3.00
C ASN A 213 21.64 -8.29 3.22
N TYR A 214 20.38 -8.53 2.84
CA TYR A 214 19.30 -7.56 3.06
C TYR A 214 18.49 -7.88 4.33
N PHE A 215 18.11 -9.15 4.53
CA PHE A 215 17.34 -9.57 5.71
C PHE A 215 18.19 -10.02 6.91
N GLY A 216 19.50 -10.23 6.73
CA GLY A 216 20.38 -10.69 7.81
C GLY A 216 20.08 -12.11 8.29
N ALA A 217 19.48 -12.96 7.45
CA ALA A 217 19.08 -14.30 7.83
C ALA A 217 20.30 -15.22 8.05
N THR A 218 20.16 -16.14 9.00
CA THR A 218 21.15 -17.18 9.28
C THR A 218 21.01 -18.33 8.28
N GLU A 219 22.15 -18.90 7.84
CA GLU A 219 22.16 -20.09 6.99
C GLU A 219 21.46 -21.29 7.68
N GLY A 220 20.88 -22.18 6.88
CA GLY A 220 20.02 -23.28 7.32
C GLY A 220 18.58 -22.88 7.66
N LYS A 221 18.20 -21.60 7.51
CA LYS A 221 16.81 -21.12 7.70
C LYS A 221 16.13 -20.85 6.37
N TYR A 222 14.81 -21.10 6.31
CA TYR A 222 13.99 -20.69 5.17
C TYR A 222 13.81 -19.17 5.16
N VAL A 223 13.85 -18.60 3.96
CA VAL A 223 13.72 -17.15 3.72
C VAL A 223 12.55 -16.88 2.78
N PHE A 224 12.02 -15.66 2.84
CA PHE A 224 11.03 -15.23 1.85
C PHE A 224 11.67 -15.11 0.47
N ASP A 225 10.89 -15.42 -0.56
CA ASP A 225 11.32 -15.33 -1.96
C ASP A 225 10.56 -14.19 -2.68
N PRO A 226 11.11 -12.96 -2.68
CA PRO A 226 10.54 -11.81 -3.37
C PRO A 226 11.00 -11.67 -4.82
N VAL A 227 11.84 -12.58 -5.32
CA VAL A 227 12.64 -12.35 -6.54
C VAL A 227 11.77 -12.08 -7.76
N PHE A 228 10.58 -12.69 -7.84
CA PHE A 228 9.66 -12.52 -8.96
C PHE A 228 9.21 -11.06 -9.19
N VAL A 229 8.97 -10.29 -8.12
CA VAL A 229 8.65 -8.86 -8.25
C VAL A 229 9.94 -8.06 -8.48
N LEU A 230 10.96 -8.28 -7.65
CA LEU A 230 12.19 -7.48 -7.69
C LEU A 230 12.93 -7.58 -9.02
N ALA A 231 12.96 -8.77 -9.62
CA ALA A 231 13.50 -8.99 -10.95
C ALA A 231 12.73 -8.19 -12.02
N SER A 232 11.40 -8.09 -11.88
CA SER A 232 10.55 -7.33 -12.79
C SER A 232 10.75 -5.82 -12.63
N VAL A 233 11.07 -5.35 -11.41
CA VAL A 233 11.40 -3.94 -11.16
C VAL A 233 12.73 -3.56 -11.81
N LEU A 234 13.76 -4.42 -11.68
CA LEU A 234 15.08 -4.17 -12.28
C LEU A 234 15.01 -4.09 -13.81
N ASP A 235 14.19 -4.94 -14.43
CA ASP A 235 13.97 -4.94 -15.89
C ASP A 235 13.16 -3.74 -16.35
N TRP A 236 12.07 -3.44 -15.65
CA TRP A 236 11.33 -2.20 -15.88
C TRP A 236 12.23 -0.96 -15.74
N ALA A 237 13.17 -0.95 -14.80
CA ALA A 237 14.12 0.15 -14.62
C ALA A 237 15.24 0.21 -15.66
N GLY A 238 15.40 -0.81 -16.51
CA GLY A 238 16.49 -0.90 -17.49
C GLY A 238 17.84 -1.27 -16.88
N ILE A 239 17.85 -1.80 -15.66
CA ILE A 239 19.07 -2.16 -14.91
C ILE A 239 19.51 -3.58 -15.23
N ALA A 240 18.57 -4.54 -15.28
CA ALA A 240 18.86 -5.93 -15.57
C ALA A 240 17.73 -6.60 -16.34
N HIS A 241 18.05 -7.44 -17.33
CA HIS A 241 17.10 -8.29 -18.01
C HIS A 241 16.56 -9.39 -17.10
N ASN A 242 15.23 -9.45 -17.02
CA ASN A 242 14.49 -10.47 -16.30
C ASN A 242 14.37 -11.72 -17.19
N GLU A 243 15.21 -12.73 -16.96
CA GLU A 243 15.25 -13.92 -17.80
C GLU A 243 14.75 -15.16 -17.05
N ARG A 244 14.52 -16.27 -17.75
CA ARG A 244 14.01 -17.49 -17.11
C ARG A 244 15.11 -18.12 -16.25
N GLY A 245 14.98 -17.98 -14.93
CA GLY A 245 15.89 -18.57 -13.93
C GLY A 245 17.09 -17.72 -13.54
N TYR A 246 17.35 -16.59 -14.21
CA TYR A 246 18.49 -15.72 -13.93
C TYR A 246 18.17 -14.24 -14.19
N LEU A 247 19.06 -13.37 -13.72
CA LEU A 247 19.10 -11.94 -14.00
C LEU A 247 20.44 -11.60 -14.65
N ARG A 248 20.42 -10.67 -15.61
CA ARG A 248 21.63 -10.20 -16.31
C ARG A 248 21.62 -8.67 -16.39
N LEU A 249 22.66 -7.99 -15.93
CA LEU A 249 22.77 -6.53 -16.07
C LEU A 249 22.73 -6.11 -17.54
N THR A 250 22.08 -4.98 -17.82
CA THR A 250 22.07 -4.42 -19.18
C THR A 250 23.44 -3.83 -19.53
N ALA A 251 23.78 -3.83 -20.82
CA ALA A 251 25.01 -3.21 -21.30
C ALA A 251 25.06 -1.69 -20.97
N GLU A 252 23.91 -1.03 -21.06
CA GLU A 252 23.75 0.38 -20.72
C GLU A 252 24.05 0.65 -19.25
N TYR A 253 23.54 -0.19 -18.34
CA TYR A 253 23.81 -0.06 -16.92
C TYR A 253 25.29 -0.34 -16.61
N LEU A 254 25.85 -1.43 -17.13
CA LEU A 254 27.28 -1.77 -16.97
C LEU A 254 28.20 -0.62 -17.37
N THR A 255 27.89 0.05 -18.48
CA THR A 255 28.66 1.21 -18.96
C THR A 255 28.60 2.40 -17.99
N LYS A 256 27.51 2.55 -17.23
CA LYS A 256 27.35 3.61 -16.22
C LYS A 256 28.18 3.33 -14.97
N VAL A 257 28.13 2.11 -14.43
CA VAL A 257 28.82 1.74 -13.17
C VAL A 257 30.33 1.52 -13.33
N GLN A 258 30.83 1.32 -14.55
CA GLN A 258 32.27 1.19 -14.83
C GLN A 258 33.00 2.53 -15.10
N ARG A 259 32.27 3.65 -15.09
CA ARG A 259 32.83 5.01 -15.24
C ARG A 259 33.15 5.63 -13.89
#